data_AF-A0A9D4EGM7-F1
#
_entry.id   AF-A0A9D4EGM7-F1
#
_cell.length_a   1.000
_cell.length_b   1.000
_cell.length_c   1.000
_cell.angle_alpha   90.00
_cell.angle_beta   90.00
_cell.angle_gamma   90.00
#
_symmetry.space_group_name_H-M   'P 1'
#
loop_
_entity.id
_entity.type
_entity.pdbx_description
1 polymer ?
#
loop_
_entity_poly.entity_id
_entity_poly.type
_entity_poly.pdbx_seq_one_letter_code
_entity_poly.pdbx_strand_id
1 'polypeptide(L)'
;MEASIAEEKRVCREKYYKSARHTIQRNPIVYNDTIASYIGAKPSLLSHPALAWRHVYTFLSWDIGFYKTIECLRRTKGPNAWSGAVKAVRRAYLSTTLITRFLSSHKTKTAPPPGGHI
;
A
#
# COMPACT_ATOMS: atom_id res chain seq x y z
N MET A 1 -18.05 -25.56 0.93
CA MET A 1 -18.32 -24.11 0.88
C MET A 1 -19.01 -23.63 2.15
N GLU A 2 -20.19 -24.16 2.49
CA GLU A 2 -20.96 -23.79 3.70
C GLU A 2 -20.18 -23.89 5.02
N ALA A 3 -19.43 -24.98 5.23
CA ALA A 3 -18.62 -25.15 6.44
C ALA A 3 -17.52 -24.06 6.60
N SER A 4 -16.91 -23.63 5.50
CA SER A 4 -15.90 -22.54 5.49
C SER A 4 -16.55 -21.20 5.86
N ILE A 5 -17.75 -20.95 5.36
CA ILE A 5 -18.52 -19.74 5.65
C ILE A 5 -18.88 -19.69 7.14
N ALA A 6 -19.30 -20.81 7.72
CA ALA A 6 -19.66 -20.90 9.13
C ALA A 6 -18.45 -20.59 10.04
N GLU A 7 -17.29 -21.16 9.72
CA GLU A 7 -16.05 -20.93 10.46
C GLU A 7 -15.56 -19.48 10.32
N GLU A 8 -15.58 -18.92 9.12
CA GLU A 8 -15.21 -17.52 8.92
C GLU A 8 -16.13 -16.54 9.66
N LYS A 9 -17.43 -16.85 9.74
CA LYS A 9 -18.39 -16.08 10.54
C LYS A 9 -18.08 -16.20 12.04
N ARG A 10 -17.64 -17.36 12.51
CA ARG A 10 -17.21 -17.57 13.91
C ARG A 10 -16.01 -16.68 14.24
N VAL A 11 -14.95 -16.76 13.44
CA VAL A 11 -13.71 -15.97 13.65
C VAL A 11 -13.99 -14.46 13.60
N CYS A 12 -14.89 -13.99 12.73
CA CYS A 12 -15.23 -12.57 12.70
C CYS A 12 -15.98 -12.11 13.95
N ARG A 13 -16.88 -12.94 14.51
CA ARG A 13 -17.58 -12.62 15.76
C ARG A 13 -16.64 -12.57 16.97
N GLU A 14 -15.54 -13.32 16.94
CA GLU A 14 -14.52 -13.29 17.99
C GLU A 14 -13.61 -12.06 17.89
N LYS A 15 -13.28 -11.62 16.67
CA LYS A 15 -12.35 -10.49 16.45
C LYS A 15 -13.01 -9.12 16.52
N TYR A 16 -14.24 -8.99 16.07
CA TYR A 16 -14.92 -7.70 15.91
C TYR A 16 -16.08 -7.55 16.88
N TYR A 17 -16.37 -6.31 17.26
CA TYR A 17 -17.47 -5.99 18.15
C TYR A 17 -18.81 -6.46 17.57
N LYS A 18 -19.63 -7.12 18.39
CA LYS A 18 -20.93 -7.69 18.01
C LYS A 18 -21.95 -6.57 17.77
N SER A 19 -22.01 -6.08 16.53
CA SER A 19 -23.05 -5.16 16.06
C SER A 19 -23.63 -5.65 14.74
N ALA A 20 -24.91 -5.41 14.51
CA ALA A 20 -25.57 -5.71 13.23
C ALA A 20 -24.92 -5.00 12.03
N ARG A 21 -24.17 -3.92 12.27
CA ARG A 21 -23.41 -3.18 11.24
C ARG A 21 -22.10 -3.86 10.83
N HIS A 22 -21.62 -4.84 11.59
CA HIS A 22 -20.28 -5.40 11.47
C HIS A 22 -20.24 -6.75 10.71
N THR A 23 -21.33 -7.11 10.02
CA THR A 23 -21.49 -8.41 9.34
C THR A 23 -20.48 -8.65 8.22
N ILE A 24 -20.04 -7.61 7.52
CA ILE A 24 -19.13 -7.69 6.36
C ILE A 24 -17.67 -7.38 6.76
N GLN A 25 -17.43 -6.96 8.01
CA GLN A 25 -16.11 -6.49 8.43
C GLN A 25 -15.05 -7.58 8.29
N ARG A 26 -13.95 -7.23 7.63
CA ARG A 26 -12.78 -8.06 7.42
C ARG A 26 -11.53 -7.20 7.50
N ASN A 27 -10.41 -7.82 7.87
CA ASN A 27 -9.12 -7.18 7.76
C ASN A 27 -8.74 -7.09 6.28
N PRO A 28 -8.56 -5.87 5.72
CA PRO A 28 -8.34 -5.69 4.29
C PRO A 28 -7.02 -6.32 3.81
N ILE A 29 -5.99 -6.38 4.65
CA ILE A 29 -4.70 -6.96 4.28
C ILE A 29 -4.83 -8.46 4.10
N VAL A 30 -5.37 -9.14 5.13
CA VAL A 30 -5.55 -10.60 5.14
C VAL A 30 -6.51 -11.04 4.04
N TYR A 31 -7.64 -10.34 3.90
CA TYR A 31 -8.62 -10.64 2.87
C TYR A 31 -8.02 -10.53 1.46
N ASN A 32 -7.32 -9.43 1.17
CA ASN A 32 -6.69 -9.23 -0.14
C ASN A 32 -5.57 -10.24 -0.40
N ASP A 33 -4.83 -10.69 0.62
CA ASP A 33 -3.82 -11.75 0.46
C ASP A 33 -4.45 -13.12 0.18
N THR A 34 -5.59 -13.44 0.79
CA THR A 34 -6.34 -14.66 0.49
C THR A 34 -6.83 -14.64 -0.97
N ILE A 35 -7.42 -13.53 -1.42
CA ILE A 35 -7.84 -13.38 -2.81
C ILE A 35 -6.64 -13.47 -3.76
N ALA A 36 -5.53 -12.79 -3.45
CA ALA A 36 -4.30 -12.85 -4.23
C ALA A 36 -3.72 -14.28 -4.32
N SER A 37 -3.94 -15.10 -3.29
CA SER A 37 -3.52 -16.50 -3.27
C SER A 37 -4.35 -17.33 -4.25
N TYR A 38 -5.66 -17.11 -4.34
CA TYR A 38 -6.53 -17.81 -5.29
C TYR A 38 -6.18 -17.51 -6.76
N ILE A 39 -5.73 -16.30 -7.06
CA ILE A 39 -5.33 -15.88 -8.42
C ILE A 39 -3.83 -16.12 -8.71
N GLY A 40 -3.06 -16.66 -7.75
CA GLY A 40 -1.60 -16.83 -7.91
C GLY A 40 -0.80 -15.52 -7.98
N ALA A 41 -1.40 -14.39 -7.60
CA ALA A 41 -0.77 -13.07 -7.56
C ALA A 41 -0.15 -12.74 -6.20
N LYS A 42 -0.14 -13.70 -5.26
CA LYS A 42 0.45 -13.50 -3.93
C LYS A 42 1.95 -13.21 -4.06
N PRO A 43 2.43 -12.06 -3.56
CA PRO A 43 3.84 -11.72 -3.66
C PRO A 43 4.66 -12.67 -2.77
N SER A 44 5.65 -13.34 -3.37
CA SER A 44 6.65 -14.10 -2.61
C SER A 44 7.69 -13.11 -2.07
N LEU A 45 7.53 -12.70 -0.80
CA LEU A 45 8.47 -11.79 -0.13
C LEU A 45 9.91 -12.32 -0.16
N LEU A 46 10.08 -13.65 -0.11
CA LEU A 46 11.36 -14.33 -0.17
C LEU A 46 12.05 -14.24 -1.54
N SER A 47 11.32 -14.08 -2.64
CA SER A 47 11.94 -13.99 -3.97
C SER A 47 12.57 -12.63 -4.24
N HIS A 48 12.19 -11.60 -3.49
CA HIS A 48 12.67 -10.23 -3.69
C HIS A 48 13.02 -9.59 -2.35
N PRO A 49 14.16 -9.95 -1.74
CA PRO A 49 14.55 -9.46 -0.42
C PRO A 49 14.61 -7.93 -0.35
N ALA A 50 15.04 -7.27 -1.43
CA ALA A 50 15.06 -5.80 -1.51
C ALA A 50 13.66 -5.16 -1.43
N LEU A 51 12.64 -5.80 -2.02
CA LEU A 51 11.26 -5.32 -1.93
C LEU A 51 10.68 -5.58 -0.54
N ALA A 52 11.00 -6.73 0.07
CA ALA A 52 10.58 -7.09 1.42
C ALA A 52 11.16 -6.11 2.46
N TRP A 53 12.46 -5.85 2.42
CA TRP A 53 13.13 -4.86 3.29
C TRP A 53 12.52 -3.47 3.15
N ARG A 54 12.22 -3.06 1.91
CA ARG A 54 11.57 -1.77 1.68
C ARG A 54 10.16 -1.73 2.26
N HIS A 55 9.44 -2.84 2.19
CA HIS A 55 8.10 -2.95 2.79
C HIS A 55 8.12 -2.75 4.30
N VAL A 56 9.07 -3.40 4.97
CA VAL A 56 9.31 -3.24 6.41
C VAL A 56 9.64 -1.79 6.75
N TYR A 57 10.52 -1.15 5.96
CA TYR A 57 10.87 0.24 6.17
C TYR A 57 9.66 1.19 6.03
N THR A 58 8.81 1.00 5.00
CA THR A 58 7.61 1.82 4.80
C THR A 58 6.58 1.64 5.92
N PHE A 59 6.44 0.41 6.42
CA PHE A 59 5.59 0.11 7.58
C PHE A 59 6.09 0.82 8.84
N LEU A 60 7.40 0.75 9.11
CA LEU A 60 8.02 1.41 10.27
C LEU A 60 7.98 2.94 10.18
N SER A 61 8.04 3.50 8.98
CA SER A 61 8.01 4.94 8.75
C SER A 61 6.59 5.53 8.78
N TRP A 62 5.56 4.71 9.01
CA TRP A 62 4.13 5.10 8.97
C TRP A 62 3.76 5.90 7.70
N ASP A 63 4.38 5.57 6.57
CA ASP A 63 4.16 6.31 5.33
C ASP A 63 2.87 5.83 4.64
N ILE A 64 2.07 6.77 4.15
CA ILE A 64 0.86 6.52 3.34
C ILE A 64 1.20 5.66 2.10
N GLY A 65 2.46 5.71 1.63
CA GLY A 65 2.99 4.89 0.56
C GLY A 65 2.95 3.37 0.80
N PHE A 66 2.68 2.92 2.03
CA PHE A 66 2.59 1.49 2.37
C PHE A 66 1.52 0.76 1.54
N TYR A 67 0.30 1.29 1.51
CA TYR A 67 -0.82 0.69 0.77
C TYR A 67 -0.56 0.65 -0.74
N LYS A 68 0.01 1.72 -1.29
CA LYS A 68 0.41 1.79 -2.71
C LYS A 68 1.45 0.73 -3.03
N THR A 69 2.39 0.51 -2.12
CA THR A 69 3.43 -0.50 -2.28
C THR A 69 2.86 -1.91 -2.29
N ILE A 70 1.95 -2.25 -1.36
CA ILE A 70 1.32 -3.58 -1.32
C ILE A 70 0.58 -3.87 -2.63
N GLU A 71 -0.20 -2.91 -3.10
CA GLU A 71 -1.04 -3.11 -4.29
C GLU A 71 -0.20 -3.29 -5.57
N CYS A 72 0.87 -2.51 -5.70
CA CYS A 72 1.80 -2.68 -6.83
C CYS A 72 2.54 -4.04 -6.74
N LEU A 73 2.88 -4.51 -5.53
CA LEU A 73 3.51 -5.82 -5.37
C LEU A 73 2.62 -6.96 -5.86
N ARG A 74 1.31 -6.91 -5.58
CA ARG A 74 0.36 -7.91 -6.09
C ARG A 74 0.27 -7.91 -7.62
N ARG A 75 0.35 -6.75 -8.27
CA ARG A 75 0.40 -6.64 -9.74
C ARG A 75 1.74 -7.01 -10.38
N THR A 76 2.73 -7.47 -9.60
CA THR A 76 4.00 -7.95 -10.16
C THR A 76 3.88 -9.38 -10.69
N LYS A 77 2.92 -10.16 -10.18
CA LYS A 77 2.67 -11.55 -10.57
C LYS A 77 1.16 -11.78 -10.79
N GLY A 78 0.81 -12.86 -11.47
CA GLY A 78 -0.58 -13.26 -11.72
C GLY A 78 -1.18 -12.73 -13.03
N PRO A 79 -2.47 -13.01 -13.28
CA PRO A 79 -3.19 -12.53 -14.45
C PRO A 79 -3.31 -11.00 -14.37
N ASN A 80 -2.99 -10.29 -15.47
CA ASN A 80 -2.88 -8.82 -15.53
C ASN A 80 -1.69 -8.22 -14.76
N ALA A 81 -0.53 -8.87 -14.84
CA ALA A 81 0.72 -8.30 -14.33
C ALA A 81 1.03 -6.95 -15.01
N TRP A 82 1.40 -5.94 -14.21
CA TRP A 82 1.72 -4.60 -14.68
C TRP A 82 3.22 -4.36 -14.68
N SER A 83 3.81 -4.15 -15.86
CA SER A 83 5.25 -3.89 -16.02
C SER A 83 5.74 -2.64 -15.27
N GLY A 84 4.84 -1.68 -15.00
CA GLY A 84 5.12 -0.48 -14.23
C GLY A 84 5.16 -0.67 -12.71
N ALA A 85 4.73 -1.82 -12.20
CA ALA A 85 4.56 -2.07 -10.76
C ALA A 85 5.83 -1.81 -9.94
N VAL A 86 6.96 -2.36 -10.38
CA VAL A 86 8.25 -2.21 -9.68
C VAL A 86 8.73 -0.75 -9.66
N LYS A 87 8.51 -0.03 -10.78
CA LYS A 87 8.84 1.41 -10.87
C LYS A 87 7.93 2.23 -9.97
N ALA A 88 6.65 1.89 -9.87
CA ALA A 88 5.68 2.56 -9.00
C ALA A 88 6.00 2.37 -7.52
N VAL A 89 6.40 1.16 -7.09
CA VAL A 89 6.90 0.89 -5.74
C VAL A 89 8.11 1.75 -5.42
N ARG A 90 9.07 1.85 -6.36
CA ARG A 90 10.25 2.70 -6.18
C ARG A 90 9.90 4.18 -6.08
N ARG A 91 8.95 4.65 -6.88
CA ARG A 91 8.51 6.06 -6.89
C ARG A 91 7.69 6.44 -5.65
N ALA A 92 6.89 5.52 -5.11
CA ALA A 92 6.09 5.77 -3.91
C ALA A 92 6.95 6.29 -2.74
N TYR A 93 8.19 5.80 -2.63
CA TYR A 93 9.16 6.24 -1.63
C TYR A 93 9.74 7.64 -1.89
N LEU A 94 10.01 7.99 -3.15
CA LEU A 94 10.54 9.33 -3.52
C LEU A 94 9.49 10.44 -3.40
N SER A 95 8.21 10.05 -3.32
CA SER A 95 7.06 10.94 -3.29
C SER A 95 6.72 11.41 -1.88
N THR A 96 7.62 11.29 -0.90
CA THR A 96 7.41 11.86 0.42
C THR A 96 7.08 13.33 0.23
N THR A 97 5.85 13.70 0.51
CA THR A 97 5.32 15.06 0.33
C THR A 97 6.14 16.08 1.11
N LEU A 98 6.91 15.61 2.09
CA LEU A 98 7.91 16.37 2.85
C LEU A 98 9.10 16.82 1.99
N ILE A 99 9.64 15.98 1.10
CA ILE A 99 10.77 16.35 0.23
C ILE A 99 10.29 17.35 -0.83
N THR A 100 9.12 17.14 -1.43
CA THR A 100 8.58 18.07 -2.43
C THR A 100 8.17 19.41 -1.81
N ARG A 101 7.58 19.42 -0.60
CA ARG A 101 7.32 20.66 0.15
C ARG A 101 8.62 21.38 0.54
N PHE A 102 9.63 20.64 1.00
CA PHE A 102 10.94 21.21 1.32
C PHE A 102 11.60 21.85 0.09
N LEU A 103 11.62 21.14 -1.04
CA LEU A 103 12.16 21.65 -2.32
C LEU A 103 11.34 22.83 -2.86
N SER A 104 10.01 22.80 -2.73
CA SER A 104 9.15 23.92 -3.11
C SER A 104 9.38 25.16 -2.25
N SER A 105 9.62 24.99 -0.94
CA SER A 105 9.93 26.08 -0.02
C SER A 105 11.31 26.69 -0.29
N HIS A 106 12.27 25.90 -0.75
CA HIS A 106 13.58 26.42 -1.16
C HIS A 106 13.49 27.26 -2.44
N LYS A 107 12.71 26.82 -3.43
CA LYS A 107 12.54 27.55 -4.70
C LYS A 107 11.90 28.93 -4.55
N THR A 108 10.99 29.11 -3.60
CA THR A 108 10.34 30.42 -3.37
C THR A 108 11.27 31.43 -2.70
N LYS A 109 12.29 30.99 -1.97
CA LYS A 109 13.27 31.88 -1.31
C LYS A 109 14.38 32.37 -2.24
N THR A 110 14.63 31.67 -3.34
CA THR A 110 15.68 32.03 -4.32
C THR A 110 15.12 32.77 -5.54
N ALA A 111 13.81 33.00 -5.61
CA ALA A 111 13.21 33.74 -6.71
C ALA A 111 13.50 35.24 -6.56
N PRO A 112 14.06 35.91 -7.58
CA PRO A 112 14.23 37.37 -7.54
C PRO A 112 12.84 38.04 -7.47
N PRO A 113 12.70 39.17 -6.77
CA PRO A 113 11.43 39.86 -6.66
C PRO A 113 10.92 40.24 -8.06
N PRO A 114 9.60 40.12 -8.32
CA PRO A 114 9.04 40.54 -9.59
C PRO A 114 9.36 42.03 -9.75
N GLY A 115 10.01 42.37 -10.87
CA GLY A 115 10.50 43.71 -11.16
C GLY A 115 9.41 44.74 -10.90
N GLY A 116 9.67 45.64 -9.94
CA GLY A 116 8.88 46.83 -9.75
C GLY A 116 9.01 47.67 -11.01
N HIS A 117 7.94 47.72 -11.80
CA HIS A 117 7.77 48.73 -12.83
C HIS A 117 7.64 50.07 -12.11
N ILE A 118 8.71 50.87 -12.19
CA ILE A 118 8.68 52.32 -11.95
C ILE A 118 8.11 52.97 -13.21
#